data_AF-A0A9X8HH82-F1
#
_entry.id   AF-A0A9X8HH82-F1
#
_cell.length_a   1.000
_cell.length_b   1.000
_cell.length_c   1.000
_cell.angle_alpha   90.00
_cell.angle_beta   90.00
_cell.angle_gamma   90.00
#
_symmetry.space_group_name_H-M   'P 1'
#
loop_
_entity.id
_entity.type
_entity.pdbx_description
1 polymer ?
#
loop_
_entity_poly.entity_id
_entity_poly.type
_entity_poly.pdbx_seq_one_letter_code
_entity_poly.pdbx_strand_id
1 'polypeptide(L)'
;MFNPAGLDDPAAYREHCHAFHMEALDGVRLYCLESPPQGDTVGGQYVGVHWTVNELPGLIKNKDVCFVKNRDWCFLESHAPIVLGDGRRGWVRALSSVELHCCPDLKPSLGFVR
;
A
#
# COMPACT_ATOMS: atom_id res chain seq x y z
N MET A 1 -2.31 -16.26 2.90
CA MET A 1 -3.12 -15.81 1.74
C MET A 1 -3.58 -14.40 2.03
N PHE A 2 -3.57 -13.48 1.06
CA PHE A 2 -3.99 -12.10 1.26
C PHE A 2 -5.46 -12.05 1.72
N ASN A 3 -5.76 -11.37 2.83
CA ASN A 3 -7.11 -11.20 3.34
C ASN A 3 -7.39 -9.69 3.55
N PRO A 4 -8.18 -9.06 2.67
CA PRO A 4 -8.44 -7.62 2.76
C PRO A 4 -9.49 -7.23 3.81
N ALA A 5 -10.21 -8.19 4.41
CA ALA A 5 -11.34 -7.91 5.30
C ALA A 5 -10.94 -7.26 6.64
N GLY A 6 -9.65 -7.27 6.99
CA GLY A 6 -9.13 -6.66 8.22
C GLY A 6 -8.32 -5.38 8.01
N LEU A 7 -8.14 -4.90 6.78
CA LEU A 7 -7.20 -3.81 6.49
C LEU A 7 -7.66 -2.43 6.97
N ASP A 8 -8.89 -2.30 7.48
CA ASP A 8 -9.35 -1.07 8.14
C ASP A 8 -8.95 -1.03 9.62
N ASP A 9 -8.52 -2.16 10.19
CA ASP A 9 -7.88 -2.20 11.51
C ASP A 9 -6.42 -1.75 11.39
N PRO A 10 -5.97 -0.72 12.15
CA PRO A 10 -4.61 -0.19 12.03
C PRO A 10 -3.50 -1.21 12.35
N ALA A 11 -3.75 -2.16 13.25
CA ALA A 11 -2.74 -3.16 13.60
C ALA A 11 -2.57 -4.19 12.48
N ALA A 12 -3.69 -4.69 11.94
CA ALA A 12 -3.70 -5.57 10.77
C ALA A 12 -3.12 -4.87 9.53
N TYR A 13 -3.40 -3.58 9.34
CA TYR A 13 -2.82 -2.81 8.24
C TYR A 13 -1.30 -2.65 8.38
N ARG A 14 -0.79 -2.40 9.58
CA ARG A 14 0.66 -2.33 9.83
C ARG A 14 1.34 -3.65 9.48
N GLU A 15 0.77 -4.78 9.90
CA GLU A 15 1.27 -6.11 9.53
C GLU A 15 1.25 -6.32 8.01
N HIS A 16 0.19 -5.88 7.34
CA HIS A 16 0.12 -5.90 5.88
C HIS A 16 1.23 -5.08 5.22
N CYS A 17 1.51 -3.88 5.72
CA CYS A 17 2.61 -3.05 5.23
C CYS A 17 3.99 -3.70 5.38
N HIS A 18 4.22 -4.41 6.49
CA HIS A 18 5.46 -5.20 6.67
C HIS A 18 5.59 -6.30 5.62
N ALA A 19 4.49 -6.99 5.30
CA ALA A 19 4.52 -8.07 4.32
C ALA A 19 4.60 -7.58 2.86
N PHE A 20 4.01 -6.42 2.53
CA PHE A 20 3.76 -6.04 1.14
C PHE A 20 4.20 -4.63 0.72
N HIS A 21 4.56 -3.73 1.64
CA HIS A 21 4.87 -2.33 1.35
C HIS A 21 6.24 -1.89 1.89
N MET A 22 7.26 -2.73 1.72
CA MET A 22 8.67 -2.41 2.04
C MET A 22 8.86 -1.90 3.48
N GLU A 23 8.18 -2.53 4.45
CA GLU A 23 8.27 -2.12 5.87
C GLU A 23 7.96 -0.63 6.08
N ALA A 24 6.86 -0.16 5.49
CA ALA A 24 6.40 1.21 5.70
C ALA A 24 6.35 1.55 7.20
N LEU A 25 6.83 2.76 7.54
CA LEU A 25 6.79 3.30 8.91
C LEU A 25 5.35 3.43 9.39
N ASP A 26 4.46 3.83 8.48
CA ASP A 26 3.04 3.95 8.73
C ASP A 26 2.26 3.85 7.42
N GLY A 27 0.96 3.67 7.53
CA GLY A 27 0.05 3.75 6.42
C GLY A 27 -1.40 3.48 6.80
N VAL A 28 -2.28 3.67 5.81
CA VAL A 28 -3.70 3.40 5.95
C VAL A 28 -4.32 3.02 4.61
N ARG A 29 -5.36 2.17 4.64
CA ARG A 29 -6.26 2.00 3.49
C ARG A 29 -7.26 3.15 3.47
N LEU A 30 -7.18 3.99 2.45
CA LEU A 30 -8.07 5.14 2.25
C LEU A 30 -9.44 4.72 1.76
N TYR A 31 -9.47 3.78 0.81
CA TYR A 31 -10.71 3.24 0.23
C TYR A 31 -10.59 1.75 -0.03
N CYS A 32 -11.67 1.03 0.20
CA CYS A 32 -11.88 -0.33 -0.32
C CYS A 32 -12.87 -0.22 -1.49
N LEU A 33 -12.40 -0.46 -2.71
CA LEU A 33 -13.23 -0.34 -3.92
C LEU A 33 -13.86 -1.69 -4.30
N GLU A 34 -13.10 -2.77 -4.13
CA GLU A 34 -13.53 -4.15 -4.37
C GLU A 34 -12.88 -5.05 -3.30
N SER A 35 -13.66 -5.95 -2.71
CA SER A 35 -13.15 -6.98 -1.81
C SER A 35 -13.82 -8.32 -2.15
N PRO A 36 -13.08 -9.44 -2.11
CA PRO A 36 -13.66 -10.76 -2.24
C PRO A 36 -14.80 -10.98 -1.23
N PRO A 37 -15.87 -11.68 -1.61
CA PRO A 37 -16.89 -12.14 -0.67
C PRO A 37 -16.26 -12.93 0.46
N GLN A 38 -16.83 -12.80 1.66
CA GLN A 38 -16.31 -13.45 2.86
C GLN A 38 -16.23 -14.97 2.67
N GLY A 39 -15.01 -15.52 2.73
CA GLY A 39 -14.73 -16.95 2.56
C GLY A 39 -14.12 -17.35 1.21
N ASP A 40 -14.18 -16.51 0.17
CA ASP A 40 -13.53 -16.77 -1.12
C ASP A 40 -12.28 -15.91 -1.31
N THR A 41 -11.20 -16.29 -0.64
CA THR A 41 -9.91 -15.59 -0.77
C THR A 41 -9.10 -16.04 -1.99
N VAL A 42 -9.55 -17.10 -2.68
CA VAL A 42 -8.79 -17.78 -3.75
C VAL A 42 -9.22 -17.33 -5.15
N GLY A 43 -10.52 -17.05 -5.35
CA GLY A 43 -11.08 -16.64 -6.63
C GLY A 43 -11.41 -15.14 -6.74
N GLY A 44 -11.49 -14.43 -5.62
CA GLY A 44 -11.96 -13.04 -5.62
C GLY A 44 -10.91 -12.01 -6.02
N GLN A 45 -11.37 -10.94 -6.67
CA GLN A 45 -10.58 -9.75 -6.95
C GLN A 45 -10.57 -8.81 -5.73
N TYR A 46 -9.46 -8.14 -5.51
CA TYR A 46 -9.34 -7.03 -4.57
C TYR A 46 -8.89 -5.77 -5.29
N VAL A 47 -9.47 -4.64 -4.92
CA VAL A 47 -9.02 -3.30 -5.33
C VAL A 47 -9.16 -2.36 -4.15
N GLY A 48 -8.05 -1.77 -3.71
CA GLY A 48 -8.02 -0.77 -2.64
C GLY A 48 -7.18 0.44 -3.02
N VAL A 49 -7.38 1.54 -2.30
CA VAL A 49 -6.53 2.73 -2.39
C VAL A 49 -5.85 2.93 -1.04
N HIS A 50 -4.56 3.15 -1.09
CA HIS A 50 -3.67 3.09 0.06
C HIS A 50 -2.80 4.32 0.12
N TRP A 51 -2.48 4.73 1.35
CA TRP A 51 -1.38 5.63 1.63
C TRP A 51 -0.36 4.93 2.52
N THR A 52 0.92 5.05 2.22
CA THR A 52 2.01 4.54 3.07
C THR A 52 3.16 5.53 3.10
N VAL A 53 3.96 5.52 4.17
CA VAL A 53 5.20 6.28 4.25
C VAL A 53 6.37 5.37 4.60
N ASN A 54 7.45 5.47 3.83
CA ASN A 54 8.66 4.70 4.04
C ASN A 54 9.78 5.62 4.53
N GLU A 55 10.56 5.09 5.46
CA GLU A 55 11.84 5.67 5.78
C GLU A 55 12.81 5.40 4.64
N LEU A 56 13.47 6.44 4.14
CA LEU A 56 14.56 6.23 3.21
C LEU A 56 15.88 6.10 3.98
N PRO A 57 16.78 5.19 3.55
CA PRO A 57 18.10 5.07 4.15
C PRO A 57 18.90 6.36 3.88
N GLY A 58 19.05 7.18 4.92
CA GLY A 58 19.94 8.33 4.94
C GLY A 58 21.19 8.03 5.77
N LEU A 59 22.37 8.33 5.24
CA LEU A 59 23.66 8.08 5.90
C LEU A 59 23.87 8.88 7.20
N ILE A 60 23.05 9.90 7.47
CA ILE A 60 23.14 10.74 8.67
C ILE A 60 21.72 11.19 9.07
N LYS A 61 21.20 10.67 10.19
CA LYS A 61 19.95 11.11 10.82
C LYS A 61 20.27 11.87 12.11
N ASN A 62 20.75 13.10 11.98
CA ASN A 62 20.72 14.07 13.07
C ASN A 62 19.78 15.21 12.65
N LYS A 63 19.04 15.76 13.62
CA LYS A 63 17.84 16.58 13.39
C LYS A 63 18.10 17.82 12.51
N ASP A 64 19.35 18.22 12.37
CA ASP A 64 19.77 19.45 11.72
C ASP A 64 20.33 19.23 10.29
N VAL A 65 20.59 17.97 9.86
CA VAL A 65 21.31 17.66 8.59
C VAL A 65 20.79 16.38 7.92
N CYS A 66 19.47 16.16 7.84
CA CYS A 66 18.93 15.05 7.05
C CYS A 66 18.68 15.49 5.60
N PHE A 67 19.52 15.04 4.66
CA PHE A 67 19.36 15.33 3.23
C PHE A 67 18.33 14.44 2.53
N VAL A 68 17.98 13.30 3.14
CA VAL A 68 17.04 12.34 2.56
C VAL A 68 15.73 12.39 3.34
N LYS A 69 14.70 12.93 2.71
CA LYS A 69 13.36 13.02 3.29
C LYS A 69 12.63 11.68 3.16
N ASN A 70 11.76 11.36 4.11
CA ASN A 70 10.87 10.20 4.00
C ASN A 70 10.00 10.34 2.75
N ARG A 71 9.68 9.20 2.12
CA ARG A 71 8.80 9.16 0.96
C ARG A 71 7.44 8.63 1.34
N ASP A 72 6.40 9.29 0.87
CA ASP A 72 5.04 8.77 0.95
C ASP A 72 4.54 8.30 -0.40
N TRP A 73 3.56 7.41 -0.39
CA TRP A 73 2.97 6.84 -1.59
C TRP A 73 1.46 6.89 -1.45
N CYS A 74 0.76 7.39 -2.46
CA CYS A 74 -0.69 7.29 -2.58
C CYS A 74 -0.99 6.49 -3.84
N PHE A 75 -1.56 5.31 -3.71
CA PHE A 75 -1.65 4.34 -4.81
C PHE A 75 -2.89 3.48 -4.74
N LEU A 76 -3.39 3.10 -5.92
CA LEU A 76 -4.33 2.01 -6.10
C LEU A 76 -3.56 0.70 -6.11
N GLU A 77 -4.06 -0.29 -5.37
CA GLU A 77 -3.55 -1.64 -5.30
C GLU A 77 -4.63 -2.61 -5.76
N SER A 78 -4.30 -3.48 -6.71
CA SER A 78 -5.19 -4.56 -7.14
C SER A 78 -4.52 -5.92 -6.99
N HIS A 79 -5.33 -6.90 -6.61
CA HIS A 79 -4.96 -8.31 -6.61
C HIS A 79 -5.99 -9.09 -7.40
N ALA A 80 -5.54 -9.90 -8.35
CA ALA A 80 -6.45 -10.71 -9.16
C ALA A 80 -5.81 -12.05 -9.53
N PRO A 81 -6.58 -13.15 -9.50
CA PRO A 81 -6.17 -14.39 -10.13
C PRO A 81 -6.15 -14.22 -11.65
N ILE A 82 -5.17 -14.86 -12.29
CA ILE A 82 -5.07 -14.91 -13.76
C ILE A 82 -4.96 -16.36 -14.23
N VAL A 83 -5.39 -16.61 -15.46
CA VAL A 83 -5.15 -17.87 -16.16
C VAL A 83 -4.35 -17.55 -17.41
N LEU A 84 -3.18 -18.16 -17.54
CA LEU A 84 -2.31 -18.00 -18.70
C LEU A 84 -2.89 -18.75 -19.90
N GLY A 85 -2.41 -18.42 -21.11
CA GLY A 85 -2.87 -19.06 -22.34
C GLY A 85 -2.65 -20.58 -22.39
N ASP A 86 -1.76 -21.12 -21.55
CA ASP A 86 -1.49 -22.55 -21.39
C ASP A 86 -2.29 -23.23 -20.25
N GLY A 87 -3.22 -22.51 -19.63
CA GLY A 87 -4.08 -23.01 -18.55
C GLY A 87 -3.45 -22.96 -17.14
N ARG A 88 -2.21 -22.52 -16.99
CA ARG A 88 -1.62 -22.31 -15.66
C ARG A 88 -2.30 -21.14 -14.94
N ARG A 89 -2.48 -21.29 -13.62
CA ARG A 89 -3.02 -20.24 -12.76
C ARG A 89 -1.89 -19.39 -12.19
N GLY A 90 -2.10 -18.09 -12.18
CA GLY A 90 -1.22 -17.11 -11.55
C GLY A 90 -1.99 -16.16 -10.65
N TRP A 91 -1.24 -15.32 -9.94
CA TRP A 91 -1.77 -14.23 -9.14
C TRP A 91 -1.01 -12.97 -9.49
N VAL A 92 -1.73 -11.89 -9.81
CA VAL A 92 -1.14 -10.60 -10.10
C VAL A 92 -1.45 -9.66 -8.97
N ARG A 93 -0.41 -8.98 -8.49
CA ARG A 93 -0.52 -7.78 -7.67
C ARG A 93 -0.03 -6.61 -8.52
N ALA A 94 -0.87 -5.59 -8.69
CA ALA A 94 -0.52 -4.38 -9.41
C ALA A 94 -0.70 -3.15 -8.52
N LEU A 95 0.22 -2.19 -8.65
CA LEU A 95 0.20 -0.94 -7.91
C LEU A 95 0.32 0.21 -8.91
N SER A 96 -0.48 1.25 -8.74
CA SER A 96 -0.43 2.46 -9.57
C SER A 96 -0.63 3.69 -8.70
N SER A 97 0.25 4.68 -8.82
CA SER A 97 0.08 5.96 -8.12
C SER A 97 -1.21 6.65 -8.54
N VAL A 98 -1.87 7.29 -7.58
CA VAL A 98 -3.09 8.08 -7.79
C VAL A 98 -3.03 9.39 -6.99
N GLU A 99 -3.78 10.39 -7.44
CA GLU A 99 -3.95 11.66 -6.73
C GLU A 99 -5.37 11.74 -6.18
N LEU A 100 -5.50 12.07 -4.89
CA LEU A 100 -6.78 12.15 -4.20
C LEU A 100 -6.86 13.41 -3.36
N HIS A 101 -8.02 14.07 -3.37
CA HIS A 101 -8.25 15.25 -2.53
C HIS A 101 -8.15 14.96 -1.02
N CYS A 102 -8.53 13.76 -0.56
CA CYS A 102 -8.41 13.35 0.83
C CYS A 102 -6.97 12.99 1.25
N CYS A 103 -6.06 12.85 0.28
CA CYS A 103 -4.64 12.56 0.49
C CYS A 103 -3.77 13.53 -0.35
N PRO A 104 -3.80 14.83 -0.01
CA PRO A 104 -3.04 15.85 -0.73
C PRO A 104 -1.53 15.64 -0.56
N ASP A 105 -0.71 16.38 -1.32
CA ASP A 105 0.73 16.41 -1.12
C ASP A 105 1.06 16.80 0.34
N LEU A 106 1.77 15.91 1.04
CA LEU A 106 2.14 16.07 2.45
C LEU A 106 3.52 16.71 2.61
N LYS A 107 4.18 17.10 1.52
CA LYS A 107 5.44 17.86 1.56
C LYS A 107 5.33 19.18 2.34
N PRO A 108 4.27 20.00 2.20
CA PRO A 108 4.18 21.28 2.92
C PRO A 108 3.97 21.10 4.43
N SER A 109 3.23 20.07 4.84
CA SER A 109 2.83 19.84 6.24
C SER A 109 3.78 18.92 6.99
N LEU A 110 4.28 17.86 6.36
CA LEU A 110 5.09 16.79 6.97
C LEU A 110 6.47 16.63 6.33
N GLY A 111 6.74 17.31 5.22
CA GLY A 111 8.03 17.24 4.55
C GLY A 111 8.26 15.93 3.78
N PHE A 112 7.24 15.11 3.55
CA PHE A 112 7.38 13.89 2.75
C PHE A 112 7.58 14.21 1.26
N VAL A 113 8.18 13.27 0.54
CA VAL A 113 8.32 13.35 -0.92
C VAL A 113 7.50 12.24 -1.55
N ARG A 114 6.49 12.59 -2.34
CA ARG A 114 5.69 11.66 -3.14
C ARG A 114 6.53 11.03 -4.27
#